data_AF-A0A2E8EZS2-F1
#
_entry.id   AF-A0A2E8EZS2-F1
#
_cell.length_a   1.000
_cell.length_b   1.000
_cell.length_c   1.000
_cell.angle_alpha   90.00
_cell.angle_beta   90.00
_cell.angle_gamma   90.00
#
_symmetry.space_group_name_H-M   'P 1'
#
loop_
_entity.id
_entity.type
_entity.pdbx_description
1 polymer ?
#
loop_
_entity_poly.entity_id
_entity_poly.type
_entity_poly.pdbx_seq_one_letter_code
_entity_poly.pdbx_strand_id
1 'polypeptide(L)'
;MTMATKRTRKTKTKPAGKTAKPRASRRKSVSNGKASKNGKTRKKAAGDAVPKDESSSTGQGILERLGLVGMASIERVVLAALVTGDPLLLIGAHGTAKSYLLSRICQALAIKWRHYNTSLLNYDDLVGYPLPDKDGKLQFVQTPASIWGAEAVFLDEISRCRIDLQNKLFPIIHERRVQGIELPKLRYRWAAMNPPPSDDNDSLDSDYLGSQPLDPALADRFAFVIETPGWADLDEQQRREVVTRSNAPLEPSATESLRGMVEVGQRLFPQVYEELLPQLAHYIQLVNDLLQAASWLGRGSTSLAAGEDNRIALSPRRAGMLARNIAAVHVASMVLDDSPEIEESARLALHHSIPHRAEGVVVSELKLTTAHREAWRLAELPALDSSRLLATEADPVRRTRMAANLKGLEKNELSSIVADSIASLPPGGQHALATWVLDNGVAGRLVAAVAEQCAALAAAALVSKGADERVHARSTRHDLWKYLTRQLGGLPEKSKDTPLLTNLLISLFVSDDLAVESDVDKVFESWRSVRRRCQARLRARSTRSRS
;
A
#
# COMPACT_ATOMS: atom_id res chain seq x y z
N MET A 1 -9.62 -17.19 66.80
CA MET A 1 -9.63 -18.43 67.61
C MET A 1 -8.72 -19.47 66.94
N THR A 2 -7.99 -20.23 67.76
CA THR A 2 -7.55 -21.64 67.58
C THR A 2 -6.84 -22.12 66.28
N MET A 3 -5.61 -22.61 66.47
CA MET A 3 -4.75 -23.60 65.75
C MET A 3 -5.25 -24.26 64.43
N ALA A 4 -4.45 -24.56 63.39
CA ALA A 4 -3.00 -24.72 63.14
C ALA A 4 -2.31 -26.09 63.41
N THR A 5 -2.19 -26.95 62.37
CA THR A 5 -1.23 -28.09 62.22
C THR A 5 -1.25 -28.66 60.78
N LYS A 6 -0.25 -29.36 60.19
CA LYS A 6 1.24 -29.37 60.27
C LYS A 6 1.84 -30.38 59.23
N ARG A 7 2.73 -29.91 58.32
CA ARG A 7 3.98 -30.57 57.79
C ARG A 7 3.89 -31.95 57.07
N THR A 8 4.88 -32.46 56.31
CA THR A 8 6.29 -32.06 55.95
C THR A 8 6.44 -31.99 54.41
N ARG A 9 7.50 -31.50 53.73
CA ARG A 9 8.91 -31.12 54.03
C ARG A 9 9.98 -32.24 54.12
N LYS A 10 10.34 -32.86 52.98
CA LYS A 10 11.64 -33.55 52.74
C LYS A 10 12.31 -33.15 51.40
N THR A 11 13.50 -33.71 51.09
CA THR A 11 14.62 -32.99 50.43
C THR A 11 15.65 -33.91 49.73
N LYS A 12 16.46 -33.34 48.81
CA LYS A 12 17.68 -33.90 48.14
C LYS A 12 17.39 -34.84 46.93
N THR A 13 18.29 -35.12 45.97
CA THR A 13 19.76 -34.88 45.83
C THR A 13 20.22 -34.83 44.34
N LYS A 14 21.41 -34.27 44.04
CA LYS A 14 22.22 -34.62 42.83
C LYS A 14 22.85 -36.01 42.98
N PRO A 15 23.29 -36.64 41.87
CA PRO A 15 24.72 -36.98 41.76
C PRO A 15 25.35 -36.51 40.42
N ALA A 16 26.63 -36.82 40.18
CA ALA A 16 27.35 -36.39 38.98
C ALA A 16 28.46 -37.37 38.53
N GLY A 17 28.70 -37.43 37.21
CA GLY A 17 30.02 -37.63 36.60
C GLY A 17 30.57 -39.06 36.42
N LYS A 18 30.91 -39.40 35.15
CA LYS A 18 32.05 -40.22 34.66
C LYS A 18 31.88 -40.42 33.13
N THR A 19 32.63 -39.77 32.23
CA THR A 19 34.03 -39.98 31.79
C THR A 19 34.32 -41.29 31.03
N ALA A 20 34.51 -41.22 29.69
CA ALA A 20 35.38 -42.10 28.89
C ALA A 20 35.70 -41.48 27.51
N LYS A 21 36.84 -41.84 26.90
CA LYS A 21 37.45 -41.21 25.70
C LYS A 21 37.28 -42.04 24.39
N PRO A 22 37.66 -41.52 23.18
CA PRO A 22 37.23 -42.04 21.88
C PRO A 22 38.25 -42.90 21.11
N ARG A 23 37.79 -43.58 20.04
CA ARG A 23 38.51 -44.12 18.85
C ARG A 23 37.48 -44.78 17.90
N ALA A 24 37.74 -45.12 16.64
CA ALA A 24 38.51 -44.49 15.55
C ALA A 24 38.31 -45.26 14.22
N SER A 25 38.41 -44.54 13.08
CA SER A 25 38.81 -45.01 11.74
C SER A 25 38.31 -46.36 11.15
N ARG A 26 37.79 -46.29 9.91
CA ARG A 26 38.26 -47.17 8.82
C ARG A 26 38.32 -46.42 7.47
N ARG A 27 39.01 -46.99 6.47
CA ARG A 27 39.59 -46.27 5.31
C ARG A 27 39.34 -47.01 3.99
N LYS A 28 39.21 -46.23 2.90
CA LYS A 28 39.61 -46.50 1.50
C LYS A 28 39.11 -47.77 0.76
N SER A 29 38.35 -47.52 -0.31
CA SER A 29 38.77 -47.73 -1.73
C SER A 29 37.89 -46.78 -2.58
N VAL A 30 38.29 -46.09 -3.66
CA VAL A 30 39.44 -46.10 -4.58
C VAL A 30 39.44 -47.24 -5.61
N SER A 31 38.95 -46.93 -6.81
CA SER A 31 39.47 -47.43 -8.09
C SER A 31 39.23 -46.41 -9.22
N ASN A 32 39.94 -46.57 -10.33
CA ASN A 32 39.99 -45.64 -11.48
C ASN A 32 38.65 -45.62 -12.27
N GLY A 33 38.30 -44.62 -13.09
CA GLY A 33 39.10 -43.53 -13.65
C GLY A 33 39.40 -43.74 -15.14
N LYS A 34 38.79 -42.94 -16.03
CA LYS A 34 39.07 -42.87 -17.48
C LYS A 34 38.61 -41.53 -18.05
N ALA A 35 39.30 -41.02 -19.08
CA ALA A 35 39.04 -39.70 -19.68
C ALA A 35 38.93 -39.75 -21.21
N SER A 36 38.06 -38.90 -21.78
CA SER A 36 38.01 -38.52 -23.19
C SER A 36 37.21 -37.21 -23.29
N LYS A 37 37.84 -36.05 -23.52
CA LYS A 37 38.21 -35.43 -24.82
C LYS A 37 37.03 -34.96 -25.69
N ASN A 38 37.00 -33.62 -25.86
CA ASN A 38 36.58 -32.83 -27.03
C ASN A 38 35.12 -32.87 -27.53
N GLY A 39 34.53 -31.68 -27.67
CA GLY A 39 33.22 -31.46 -28.31
C GLY A 39 32.82 -29.99 -28.42
N LYS A 40 33.59 -29.15 -29.12
CA LYS A 40 33.23 -27.73 -29.36
C LYS A 40 32.20 -27.63 -30.50
N THR A 41 31.04 -27.04 -30.24
CA THR A 41 30.25 -26.31 -31.26
C THR A 41 29.54 -25.12 -30.64
N ARG A 42 29.86 -23.90 -31.11
CA ARG A 42 29.11 -22.68 -30.81
C ARG A 42 27.89 -22.60 -31.72
N LYS A 43 26.78 -22.05 -31.22
CA LYS A 43 25.95 -21.13 -32.02
C LYS A 43 25.56 -19.91 -31.19
N LYS A 44 25.92 -18.73 -31.72
CA LYS A 44 25.32 -17.42 -31.45
C LYS A 44 23.91 -17.38 -32.07
N ALA A 45 23.04 -16.39 -31.85
CA ALA A 45 22.77 -15.47 -30.73
C ALA A 45 21.66 -14.50 -31.23
N ALA A 46 20.70 -14.12 -30.39
CA ALA A 46 19.85 -12.92 -30.49
C ALA A 46 18.86 -12.91 -29.32
N GLY A 47 18.52 -11.78 -28.69
CA GLY A 47 19.10 -10.44 -28.78
C GLY A 47 19.49 -9.94 -27.38
N ASP A 48 20.59 -9.20 -27.30
CA ASP A 48 21.06 -8.63 -26.04
C ASP A 48 20.19 -7.43 -25.63
N ALA A 49 19.66 -7.45 -24.40
CA ALA A 49 19.09 -6.27 -23.79
C ALA A 49 20.23 -5.36 -23.32
N VAL A 50 20.47 -4.26 -24.02
CA VAL A 50 21.53 -3.30 -23.71
C VAL A 50 21.22 -2.58 -22.39
N PRO A 51 22.06 -2.71 -21.34
CA PRO A 51 22.01 -1.76 -20.24
C PRO A 51 22.48 -0.40 -20.77
N LYS A 52 21.69 0.65 -20.57
CA LYS A 52 22.17 2.02 -20.77
C LYS A 52 22.90 2.44 -19.50
N ASP A 53 24.23 2.39 -19.55
CA ASP A 53 25.09 3.00 -18.54
C ASP A 53 24.90 4.52 -18.49
N GLU A 54 25.34 5.08 -17.37
CA GLU A 54 25.30 6.49 -17.04
C GLU A 54 26.19 7.34 -17.96
N SER A 55 25.74 8.55 -18.32
CA SER A 55 26.51 9.81 -18.13
C SER A 55 25.93 10.94 -18.98
N SER A 56 25.11 11.79 -18.37
CA SER A 56 25.02 13.22 -18.72
C SER A 56 25.34 14.02 -17.46
N SER A 57 26.16 15.07 -17.58
CA SER A 57 26.69 15.80 -16.44
C SER A 57 25.69 16.82 -15.90
N THR A 58 24.59 16.33 -15.31
CA THR A 58 23.65 17.17 -14.53
C THR A 58 24.33 17.64 -13.24
N GLY A 59 24.09 18.89 -12.84
CA GLY A 59 24.64 19.43 -11.59
C GLY A 59 24.07 18.74 -10.35
N GLN A 60 24.83 18.75 -9.25
CA GLN A 60 24.40 18.22 -7.96
C GLN A 60 23.04 18.78 -7.54
N GLY A 61 22.16 17.90 -7.04
CA GLY A 61 20.78 18.25 -6.65
C GLY A 61 20.74 19.36 -5.60
N ILE A 62 19.65 20.12 -5.54
CA ILE A 62 19.58 21.27 -4.63
C ILE A 62 19.68 20.85 -3.16
N LEU A 63 19.15 19.68 -2.78
CA LEU A 63 19.31 19.11 -1.44
C LEU A 63 20.77 18.67 -1.21
N GLU A 64 21.41 18.03 -2.18
CA GLU A 64 22.82 17.63 -2.10
C GLU A 64 23.75 18.85 -1.89
N ARG A 65 23.51 19.93 -2.63
CA ARG A 65 24.18 21.24 -2.46
C ARG A 65 23.92 21.90 -1.11
N LEU A 66 22.83 21.52 -0.42
CA LEU A 66 22.53 21.90 0.96
C LEU A 66 23.12 20.90 1.98
N GLY A 67 23.94 19.94 1.56
CA GLY A 67 24.60 18.94 2.40
C GLY A 67 23.73 17.72 2.74
N LEU A 68 22.70 17.44 1.93
CA LEU A 68 21.73 16.36 2.14
C LEU A 68 21.94 15.25 1.10
N VAL A 69 23.07 14.57 1.24
CA VAL A 69 23.52 13.47 0.37
C VAL A 69 22.48 12.34 0.31
N GLY A 70 22.26 11.77 -0.88
CA GLY A 70 21.35 10.64 -1.10
C GLY A 70 19.86 10.98 -1.18
N MET A 71 19.47 12.25 -1.06
CA MET A 71 18.06 12.68 -1.04
C MET A 71 17.46 12.99 -2.43
N ALA A 72 18.18 12.68 -3.51
CA ALA A 72 17.78 13.01 -4.89
C ALA A 72 16.44 12.37 -5.31
N SER A 73 16.11 11.18 -4.81
CA SER A 73 14.84 10.49 -5.07
C SER A 73 13.61 11.21 -4.50
N ILE A 74 13.79 12.02 -3.44
CA ILE A 74 12.70 12.75 -2.77
C ILE A 74 12.71 14.25 -3.08
N GLU A 75 13.76 14.76 -3.75
CA GLU A 75 14.02 16.18 -3.97
C GLU A 75 12.86 16.94 -4.62
N ARG A 76 12.32 16.42 -5.74
CA ARG A 76 11.17 17.02 -6.44
C ARG A 76 9.93 17.11 -5.55
N VAL A 77 9.72 16.15 -4.65
CA VAL A 77 8.55 16.09 -3.75
C VAL A 77 8.73 17.02 -2.55
N VAL A 78 9.95 17.11 -2.01
CA VAL A 78 10.29 18.10 -0.98
C VAL A 78 10.14 19.52 -1.54
N LEU A 79 10.63 19.78 -2.76
CA LEU A 79 10.48 21.07 -3.43
C LEU A 79 9.00 21.38 -3.73
N ALA A 80 8.20 20.40 -4.16
CA ALA A 80 6.75 20.54 -4.33
C ALA A 80 6.04 20.99 -3.04
N ALA A 81 6.38 20.35 -1.91
CA ALA A 81 5.87 20.73 -0.59
C ALA A 81 6.31 22.13 -0.14
N LEU A 82 7.47 22.61 -0.59
CA LEU A 82 7.94 23.98 -0.34
C LEU A 82 7.27 25.02 -1.24
N VAL A 83 6.98 24.66 -2.49
CA VAL A 83 6.20 25.50 -3.42
C VAL A 83 4.79 25.71 -2.89
N THR A 84 4.03 24.64 -2.67
CA THR A 84 2.64 24.77 -2.20
C THR A 84 2.54 25.19 -0.73
N GLY A 85 3.54 24.83 0.07
CA GLY A 85 3.50 24.92 1.53
C GLY A 85 2.54 23.91 2.17
N ASP A 86 2.17 22.82 1.48
CA ASP A 86 1.25 21.80 2.00
C ASP A 86 1.92 20.88 3.03
N PRO A 87 1.16 20.10 3.83
CA PRO A 87 1.76 19.31 4.91
C PRO A 87 2.55 18.11 4.40
N LEU A 88 3.72 17.90 4.99
CA LEU A 88 4.65 16.82 4.65
C LEU A 88 4.90 15.91 5.85
N LEU A 89 4.76 14.61 5.66
CA LEU A 89 5.15 13.57 6.62
C LEU A 89 6.41 12.85 6.13
N LEU A 90 7.44 12.79 6.98
CA LEU A 90 8.64 12.00 6.76
C LEU A 90 8.56 10.67 7.54
N ILE A 91 8.55 9.55 6.82
CA ILE A 91 8.64 8.20 7.39
C ILE A 91 10.06 7.68 7.15
N GLY A 92 10.63 6.92 8.09
CA GLY A 92 11.93 6.26 7.91
C GLY A 92 12.57 5.92 9.23
N ALA A 93 13.57 5.05 9.25
CA ALA A 93 14.21 4.59 10.48
C ALA A 93 14.81 5.74 11.32
N HIS A 94 15.20 5.43 12.56
CA HIS A 94 16.03 6.35 13.32
C HIS A 94 17.37 6.60 12.58
N GLY A 95 17.85 7.84 12.55
CA GLY A 95 19.07 8.22 11.83
C GLY A 95 18.91 8.56 10.34
N THR A 96 17.74 8.41 9.70
CA THR A 96 17.49 8.77 8.27
C THR A 96 17.43 10.28 7.99
N ALA A 97 18.17 11.09 8.74
CA ALA A 97 18.32 12.54 8.59
C ALA A 97 17.01 13.39 8.56
N LYS A 98 15.83 12.83 8.89
CA LYS A 98 14.52 13.52 8.85
C LYS A 98 14.53 14.93 9.44
N SER A 99 14.94 15.06 10.70
CA SER A 99 15.00 16.32 11.45
C SER A 99 16.12 17.25 10.92
N TYR A 100 17.19 16.69 10.34
CA TYR A 100 18.30 17.43 9.75
C TYR A 100 17.88 18.08 8.42
N LEU A 101 17.25 17.32 7.50
CA LEU A 101 16.66 17.78 6.24
C LEU A 101 15.81 19.05 6.44
N LEU A 102 14.85 18.99 7.37
CA LEU A 102 13.96 20.10 7.65
C LEU A 102 14.69 21.29 8.31
N SER A 103 15.68 21.03 9.16
CA SER A 103 16.50 22.10 9.76
C SER A 103 17.36 22.86 8.73
N ARG A 104 17.96 22.15 7.75
CA ARG A 104 18.78 22.74 6.67
C ARG A 104 17.93 23.59 5.73
N ILE A 105 16.73 23.12 5.39
CA ILE A 105 15.73 23.86 4.61
C ILE A 105 15.29 25.14 5.34
N CYS A 106 14.97 25.07 6.64
CA CYS A 106 14.61 26.25 7.43
C CYS A 106 15.75 27.27 7.54
N GLN A 107 17.00 26.81 7.67
CA GLN A 107 18.18 27.69 7.69
C GLN A 107 18.36 28.41 6.34
N ALA A 108 18.33 27.69 5.21
CA ALA A 108 18.49 28.28 3.88
C ALA A 108 17.36 29.27 3.52
N LEU A 109 16.11 28.87 3.77
CA LEU A 109 14.95 29.75 3.54
C LEU A 109 14.79 30.84 4.61
N ALA A 110 15.66 30.89 5.64
CA ALA A 110 15.64 31.84 6.76
C ALA A 110 14.31 31.88 7.55
N ILE A 111 13.63 30.73 7.64
CA ILE A 111 12.28 30.56 8.20
C ILE A 111 12.31 30.52 9.73
N LYS A 112 11.43 31.28 10.40
CA LYS A 112 11.23 31.21 11.85
C LYS A 112 10.40 29.97 12.21
N TRP A 113 11.09 28.88 12.50
CA TRP A 113 10.47 27.59 12.75
C TRP A 113 10.32 27.24 14.24
N ARG A 114 9.54 26.18 14.51
CA ARG A 114 9.42 25.51 15.81
C ARG A 114 9.59 24.01 15.62
N HIS A 115 10.31 23.39 16.55
CA HIS A 115 10.49 21.94 16.62
C HIS A 115 9.87 21.45 17.93
N TYR A 116 8.91 20.52 17.82
CA TYR A 116 8.31 19.84 18.95
C TYR A 116 8.53 18.33 18.80
N ASN A 117 9.14 17.68 19.79
CA ASN A 117 9.00 16.24 19.92
C ASN A 117 7.63 15.94 20.54
N THR A 118 6.75 15.31 19.77
CA THR A 118 5.36 15.06 20.16
C THR A 118 5.18 13.93 21.17
N SER A 119 6.22 13.13 21.47
CA SER A 119 6.20 12.14 22.55
C SER A 119 6.31 12.77 23.95
N LEU A 120 6.82 14.01 24.04
CA LEU A 120 7.02 14.77 25.29
C LEU A 120 6.19 16.07 25.36
N LEU A 121 5.53 16.45 24.28
CA LEU A 121 4.81 17.72 24.13
C LEU A 121 3.59 17.84 25.06
N ASN A 122 3.53 18.88 25.90
CA ASN A 122 2.28 19.30 26.53
C ASN A 122 1.60 20.37 25.66
N TYR A 123 0.28 20.52 25.80
CA TYR A 123 -0.44 21.51 24.99
C TYR A 123 -0.06 22.96 25.36
N ASP A 124 0.26 23.20 26.63
CA ASP A 124 0.66 24.52 27.13
C ASP A 124 2.06 24.93 26.65
N ASP A 125 2.95 23.97 26.32
CA ASP A 125 4.24 24.26 25.69
C ASP A 125 4.05 24.85 24.28
N LEU A 126 3.03 24.37 23.57
CA LEU A 126 2.68 24.81 22.21
C LEU A 126 1.94 26.15 22.22
N VAL A 127 0.94 26.31 23.10
CA VAL A 127 0.03 27.49 23.10
C VAL A 127 0.48 28.60 24.06
N GLY A 128 1.26 28.27 25.10
CA GLY A 128 1.50 29.15 26.24
C GLY A 128 0.36 29.07 27.28
N TYR A 129 0.57 29.70 28.43
CA TYR A 129 -0.36 29.57 29.57
C TYR A 129 -1.46 30.64 29.53
N PRO A 130 -2.76 30.28 29.66
CA PRO A 130 -3.85 31.25 29.70
C PRO A 130 -3.89 31.97 31.06
N LEU A 131 -3.60 33.28 31.06
CA LEU A 131 -3.79 34.16 32.22
C LEU A 131 -4.83 35.24 31.91
N PRO A 132 -5.56 35.78 32.90
CA PRO A 132 -6.36 36.98 32.71
C PRO A 132 -5.46 38.21 32.49
N ASP A 133 -5.82 39.05 31.53
CA ASP A 133 -5.26 40.39 31.35
C ASP A 133 -5.85 41.38 32.37
N LYS A 134 -5.49 42.67 32.24
CA LYS A 134 -5.95 43.74 33.14
C LYS A 134 -7.45 44.07 32.99
N ASP A 135 -8.07 43.65 31.90
CA ASP A 135 -9.51 43.80 31.62
C ASP A 135 -10.30 42.53 32.00
N GLY A 136 -9.63 41.48 32.50
CA GLY A 136 -10.23 40.18 32.83
C GLY A 136 -10.42 39.24 31.63
N LYS A 137 -9.84 39.54 30.46
CA LYS A 137 -9.90 38.68 29.26
C LYS A 137 -8.77 37.65 29.32
N LEU A 138 -9.01 36.43 28.85
CA LEU A 138 -7.95 35.40 28.78
C LEU A 138 -6.96 35.71 27.65
N GLN A 139 -5.69 35.83 28.00
CA GLN A 139 -4.55 35.99 27.10
C GLN A 139 -3.54 34.86 27.32
N PHE A 140 -3.01 34.29 26.23
CA PHE A 140 -1.92 33.32 26.31
C PHE A 140 -0.57 34.00 26.54
N VAL A 141 0.06 33.71 27.67
CA VAL A 141 1.45 34.06 27.96
C VAL A 141 2.36 33.16 27.13
N GLN A 142 2.92 33.75 26.08
CA GLN A 142 3.74 33.04 25.09
C GLN A 142 5.14 32.79 25.65
N THR A 143 5.67 31.58 25.45
CA THR A 143 7.09 31.26 25.67
C THR A 143 7.85 31.39 24.33
N PRO A 144 9.20 31.43 24.33
CA PRO A 144 9.97 31.35 23.08
C PRO A 144 9.70 30.08 22.26
N ALA A 145 9.23 29.00 22.91
CA ALA A 145 8.86 27.74 22.28
C ALA A 145 7.42 27.71 21.73
N SER A 146 6.54 28.63 22.16
CA SER A 146 5.15 28.67 21.69
C SER A 146 5.06 28.89 20.17
N ILE A 147 3.96 28.39 19.59
CA ILE A 147 3.72 28.33 18.14
C ILE A 147 3.50 29.72 17.49
N TRP A 148 3.20 30.72 18.31
CA TRP A 148 2.78 32.04 17.86
C TRP A 148 3.87 32.74 17.05
N GLY A 149 3.51 33.18 15.85
CA GLY A 149 4.42 33.84 14.92
C GLY A 149 5.42 32.91 14.21
N ALA A 150 5.31 31.59 14.39
CA ALA A 150 6.07 30.61 13.61
C ALA A 150 5.62 30.58 12.14
N GLU A 151 6.58 30.37 11.24
CA GLU A 151 6.41 30.26 9.79
C GLU A 151 6.47 28.79 9.33
N ALA A 152 7.17 27.94 10.10
CA ALA A 152 7.15 26.49 9.97
C ALA A 152 7.01 25.82 11.34
N VAL A 153 6.34 24.67 11.38
CA VAL A 153 6.26 23.80 12.56
C VAL A 153 6.66 22.40 12.15
N PHE A 154 7.58 21.80 12.92
CA PHE A 154 8.01 20.42 12.78
C PHE A 154 7.59 19.61 14.02
N LEU A 155 6.81 18.55 13.78
CA LEU A 155 6.25 17.62 14.75
C LEU A 155 7.01 16.28 14.66
N ASP A 156 8.11 16.14 15.40
CA ASP A 156 8.89 14.89 15.42
C ASP A 156 8.21 13.83 16.30
N GLU A 157 8.53 12.57 16.02
CA GLU A 157 7.93 11.36 16.62
C GLU A 157 6.37 11.31 16.61
N ILE A 158 5.68 11.78 15.56
CA ILE A 158 4.20 11.93 15.57
C ILE A 158 3.42 10.62 15.82
N SER A 159 4.02 9.46 15.56
CA SER A 159 3.52 8.12 15.90
C SER A 159 3.58 7.76 17.39
N ARG A 160 4.30 8.55 18.19
CA ARG A 160 4.45 8.42 19.65
C ARG A 160 3.63 9.46 20.43
N CYS A 161 2.92 10.34 19.72
CA CYS A 161 2.06 11.34 20.33
C CYS A 161 0.83 10.70 21.02
N ARG A 162 0.47 11.19 22.21
CA ARG A 162 -0.72 10.69 22.93
C ARG A 162 -1.98 11.07 22.15
N ILE A 163 -2.95 10.15 22.03
CA ILE A 163 -4.15 10.31 21.19
C ILE A 163 -4.95 11.60 21.54
N ASP A 164 -5.00 11.99 22.82
CA ASP A 164 -5.68 13.21 23.28
C ASP A 164 -4.97 14.52 22.88
N LEU A 165 -3.65 14.47 22.64
CA LEU A 165 -2.85 15.56 22.10
C LEU A 165 -2.85 15.54 20.58
N GLN A 166 -2.76 14.36 19.96
CA GLN A 166 -2.77 14.15 18.52
C GLN A 166 -4.01 14.79 17.87
N ASN A 167 -5.19 14.60 18.46
CA ASN A 167 -6.44 15.28 18.05
C ASN A 167 -6.36 16.82 18.09
N LYS A 168 -5.52 17.41 18.95
CA LYS A 168 -5.31 18.87 19.03
C LYS A 168 -4.31 19.40 17.99
N LEU A 169 -3.52 18.52 17.36
CA LEU A 169 -2.62 18.85 16.25
C LEU A 169 -3.36 18.88 14.89
N PHE A 170 -4.53 18.24 14.79
CA PHE A 170 -5.34 18.15 13.56
C PHE A 170 -5.63 19.52 12.90
N PRO A 171 -6.05 20.58 13.63
CA PRO A 171 -6.30 21.90 13.04
C PRO A 171 -5.01 22.67 12.76
N ILE A 172 -3.90 22.36 13.43
CA ILE A 172 -2.59 22.99 13.18
C ILE A 172 -2.08 22.53 11.80
N ILE A 173 -2.06 21.21 11.59
CA ILE A 173 -1.55 20.57 10.37
C ILE A 173 -2.40 20.96 9.16
N HIS A 174 -3.73 20.84 9.26
CA HIS A 174 -4.62 21.04 8.12
C HIS A 174 -5.05 22.50 7.94
N GLU A 175 -5.56 23.13 9.00
CA GLU A 175 -6.29 24.41 8.96
C GLU A 175 -5.43 25.62 9.38
N ARG A 176 -4.18 25.41 9.81
CA ARG A 176 -3.28 26.44 10.39
C ARG A 176 -3.92 27.15 11.59
N ARG A 177 -4.64 26.42 12.44
CA ARG A 177 -5.39 26.94 13.59
C ARG A 177 -5.03 26.26 14.91
N VAL A 178 -5.12 27.01 16.01
CA VAL A 178 -4.95 26.57 17.41
C VAL A 178 -6.16 27.05 18.21
N GLN A 179 -6.93 26.12 18.79
CA GLN A 179 -8.22 26.43 19.44
C GLN A 179 -9.17 27.31 18.58
N GLY A 180 -9.11 27.18 17.25
CA GLY A 180 -9.86 28.00 16.30
C GLY A 180 -9.22 29.35 15.94
N ILE A 181 -8.21 29.82 16.70
CA ILE A 181 -7.42 31.01 16.41
C ILE A 181 -6.47 30.72 15.25
N GLU A 182 -6.38 31.61 14.27
CA GLU A 182 -5.51 31.45 13.10
C GLU A 182 -4.04 31.72 13.41
N LEU A 183 -3.17 30.97 12.72
CA LEU A 183 -1.73 31.18 12.69
C LEU A 183 -1.35 31.77 11.31
N PRO A 184 -1.58 33.07 11.05
CA PRO A 184 -1.50 33.65 9.70
C PRO A 184 -0.08 33.61 9.08
N LYS A 185 0.96 33.38 9.90
CA LYS A 185 2.34 33.19 9.43
C LYS A 185 2.68 31.72 9.14
N LEU A 186 1.96 30.76 9.71
CA LEU A 186 2.31 29.35 9.63
C LEU A 186 2.06 28.81 8.21
N ARG A 187 3.11 28.81 7.40
CA ARG A 187 3.06 28.28 6.04
C ARG A 187 3.24 26.77 6.05
N TYR A 188 4.36 26.32 6.60
CA TYR A 188 4.82 24.93 6.48
C TYR A 188 4.47 24.10 7.72
N ARG A 189 3.91 22.90 7.50
CA ARG A 189 3.51 21.99 8.58
C ARG A 189 4.12 20.62 8.28
N TRP A 190 5.13 20.25 9.04
CA TRP A 190 5.90 19.05 8.81
C TRP A 190 5.78 18.11 10.01
N ALA A 191 5.83 16.82 9.75
CA ALA A 191 5.92 15.81 10.80
C ALA A 191 6.94 14.72 10.42
N ALA A 192 7.45 14.02 11.41
CA ALA A 192 8.27 12.84 11.19
C ALA A 192 7.84 11.69 12.12
N MET A 193 7.97 10.47 11.62
CA MET A 193 7.79 9.25 12.39
C MET A 193 8.81 8.19 11.98
N ASN A 194 9.01 7.21 12.86
CA ASN A 194 9.58 5.94 12.46
C ASN A 194 8.48 5.11 11.77
N PRO A 195 8.82 4.09 10.95
CA PRO A 195 7.81 3.25 10.33
C PRO A 195 6.91 2.61 11.41
N PRO A 196 5.62 2.43 11.14
CA PRO A 196 4.77 1.58 11.98
C PRO A 196 5.29 0.13 11.92
N PRO A 197 5.05 -0.68 12.97
CA PRO A 197 5.26 -2.12 12.86
C PRO A 197 4.34 -2.72 11.78
N SER A 198 4.78 -3.79 11.14
CA SER A 198 4.08 -4.47 10.05
C SER A 198 4.06 -5.98 10.30
N ASP A 199 2.90 -6.62 10.22
CA ASP A 199 2.69 -8.03 10.58
C ASP A 199 3.60 -9.04 9.84
N ASP A 200 4.12 -8.68 8.65
CA ASP A 200 5.00 -9.55 7.83
C ASP A 200 6.50 -9.51 8.22
N ASN A 201 6.92 -8.65 9.17
CA ASN A 201 8.33 -8.50 9.55
C ASN A 201 8.70 -9.34 10.80
N ASP A 202 8.98 -10.63 10.60
CA ASP A 202 9.58 -11.57 11.58
C ASP A 202 11.05 -11.21 11.99
N SER A 203 11.48 -9.96 11.79
CA SER A 203 12.82 -9.48 12.09
C SER A 203 12.99 -9.18 13.58
N LEU A 204 13.82 -9.96 14.27
CA LEU A 204 14.14 -9.85 15.70
C LEU A 204 14.82 -8.53 16.14
N ASP A 205 15.11 -7.61 15.21
CA ASP A 205 15.77 -6.32 15.47
C ASP A 205 14.81 -5.24 15.98
N SER A 206 14.30 -5.48 17.20
CA SER A 206 13.59 -4.53 18.06
C SER A 206 12.35 -3.85 17.44
N ASP A 207 11.17 -4.29 17.89
CA ASP A 207 9.93 -3.51 17.79
C ASP A 207 10.18 -2.04 18.13
N TYR A 208 9.67 -1.12 17.31
CA TYR A 208 9.66 0.32 17.61
C TYR A 208 8.67 0.62 18.75
N LEU A 209 8.94 0.12 19.96
CA LEU A 209 8.02 0.15 21.10
C LEU A 209 7.48 1.58 21.32
N GLY A 210 6.16 1.70 21.29
CA GLY A 210 5.43 2.97 21.40
C GLY A 210 5.24 3.76 20.09
N SER A 211 5.83 3.38 18.96
CA SER A 211 5.49 3.92 17.63
C SER A 211 4.21 3.23 17.14
N GLN A 212 3.09 3.95 17.11
CA GLN A 212 1.81 3.44 16.62
C GLN A 212 1.53 3.90 15.18
N PRO A 213 0.75 3.14 14.40
CA PRO A 213 0.09 3.68 13.20
C PRO A 213 -0.61 5.01 13.49
N LEU A 214 -0.62 5.92 12.50
CA LEU A 214 -1.43 7.13 12.60
C LEU A 214 -2.91 6.80 12.34
N ASP A 215 -3.79 7.54 13.02
CA ASP A 215 -5.21 7.56 12.67
C ASP A 215 -5.40 7.92 11.17
N PRO A 216 -6.24 7.21 10.38
CA PRO A 216 -6.41 7.48 8.96
C PRO A 216 -6.90 8.90 8.64
N ALA A 217 -7.65 9.56 9.55
CA ALA A 217 -8.08 10.95 9.39
C ALA A 217 -7.00 11.98 9.81
N LEU A 218 -5.88 11.55 10.40
CA LEU A 218 -4.62 12.28 10.48
C LEU A 218 -3.73 12.00 9.27
N ALA A 219 -3.54 10.74 8.89
CA ALA A 219 -2.71 10.36 7.75
C ALA A 219 -3.22 11.04 6.46
N ASP A 220 -4.55 11.07 6.26
CA ASP A 220 -5.17 11.80 5.15
C ASP A 220 -5.11 13.34 5.25
N ARG A 221 -4.48 13.93 6.28
CA ARG A 221 -4.18 15.39 6.32
C ARG A 221 -2.82 15.76 5.76
N PHE A 222 -1.91 14.79 5.59
CA PHE A 222 -0.61 15.02 4.97
C PHE A 222 -0.75 14.94 3.44
N ALA A 223 -0.41 16.03 2.76
CA ALA A 223 -0.46 16.07 1.30
C ALA A 223 0.62 15.13 0.74
N PHE A 224 1.85 15.27 1.23
CA PHE A 224 2.97 14.42 0.87
C PHE A 224 3.36 13.48 2.02
N VAL A 225 3.58 12.22 1.68
CA VAL A 225 4.11 11.16 2.56
C VAL A 225 5.39 10.63 1.91
N ILE A 226 6.53 10.94 2.50
CA ILE A 226 7.85 10.62 1.97
C ILE A 226 8.53 9.61 2.88
N GLU A 227 8.86 8.44 2.34
CA GLU A 227 9.88 7.57 2.94
C GLU A 227 11.26 8.16 2.66
N THR A 228 12.01 8.39 3.73
CA THR A 228 13.35 8.97 3.70
C THR A 228 14.39 7.87 3.49
N PRO A 229 15.29 7.96 2.48
CA PRO A 229 16.34 6.99 2.22
C PRO A 229 17.15 6.63 3.48
N GLY A 230 17.40 5.34 3.64
CA GLY A 230 18.25 4.78 4.67
C GLY A 230 19.66 4.44 4.16
N TRP A 231 20.52 3.95 5.06
CA TRP A 231 21.90 3.60 4.73
C TRP A 231 22.02 2.52 3.64
N ALA A 232 21.01 1.66 3.50
CA ALA A 232 20.95 0.62 2.47
C ALA A 232 20.83 1.21 1.04
N ASP A 233 20.09 2.31 0.89
CA ASP A 233 19.75 2.93 -0.40
C ASP A 233 20.90 3.79 -0.97
N LEU A 234 21.86 4.18 -0.12
CA LEU A 234 23.02 4.99 -0.50
C LEU A 234 24.09 4.17 -1.23
N ASP A 235 24.76 4.75 -2.23
CA ASP A 235 25.96 4.17 -2.84
C ASP A 235 27.23 4.35 -1.97
N GLU A 236 28.38 3.80 -2.40
CA GLU A 236 29.64 3.88 -1.63
C GLU A 236 30.23 5.30 -1.56
N GLN A 237 30.08 6.14 -2.58
CA GLN A 237 30.45 7.56 -2.52
C GLN A 237 29.51 8.29 -1.56
N GLN A 238 28.19 8.15 -1.71
CA GLN A 238 27.20 8.78 -0.84
C GLN A 238 27.42 8.41 0.64
N ARG A 239 27.68 7.14 0.96
CA ARG A 239 28.02 6.69 2.33
C ARG A 239 29.27 7.38 2.89
N ARG A 240 30.31 7.58 2.07
CA ARG A 240 31.54 8.31 2.47
C ARG A 240 31.28 9.80 2.61
N GLU A 241 30.45 10.38 1.77
CA GLU A 241 30.07 11.80 1.83
C GLU A 241 29.18 12.12 3.03
N VAL A 242 28.24 11.26 3.40
CA VAL A 242 27.46 11.40 4.64
C VAL A 242 28.38 11.48 5.87
N VAL A 243 29.46 10.69 5.90
CA VAL A 243 30.43 10.72 7.01
C VAL A 243 31.34 11.97 6.97
N THR A 244 31.70 12.48 5.78
CA THR A 244 32.72 13.54 5.63
C THR A 244 32.16 14.96 5.43
N ARG A 245 30.92 15.11 4.95
CA ARG A 245 30.24 16.40 4.68
C ARG A 245 29.18 16.76 5.73
N SER A 246 28.87 15.87 6.68
CA SER A 246 27.89 16.14 7.74
C SER A 246 28.25 17.39 8.55
N ASN A 247 27.26 18.26 8.77
CA ASN A 247 27.38 19.56 9.45
C ASN A 247 28.32 20.59 8.77
N ALA A 248 28.74 20.38 7.51
CA ALA A 248 29.38 21.45 6.74
C ALA A 248 28.46 22.69 6.65
N PRO A 249 28.98 23.93 6.65
CA PRO A 249 28.17 25.14 6.52
C PRO A 249 27.24 25.15 5.28
N LEU A 250 26.21 25.98 5.31
CA LEU A 250 25.36 26.21 4.14
C LEU A 250 26.02 27.21 3.19
N GLU A 251 26.27 26.78 1.96
CA GLU A 251 26.79 27.65 0.91
C GLU A 251 25.76 28.75 0.55
N PRO A 252 26.17 30.03 0.43
CA PRO A 252 25.28 31.12 0.04
C PRO A 252 24.62 30.86 -1.32
N SER A 253 25.37 30.34 -2.30
CA SER A 253 24.85 30.08 -3.64
C SER A 253 23.79 28.97 -3.67
N ALA A 254 23.91 27.94 -2.81
CA ALA A 254 22.89 26.90 -2.64
C ALA A 254 21.66 27.45 -1.93
N THR A 255 21.87 28.32 -0.93
CA THR A 255 20.82 29.01 -0.18
C THR A 255 19.97 29.92 -1.08
N GLU A 256 20.63 30.72 -1.93
CA GLU A 256 19.98 31.56 -2.95
C GLU A 256 19.30 30.74 -4.03
N SER A 257 19.92 29.65 -4.49
CA SER A 257 19.32 28.72 -5.46
C SER A 257 17.98 28.16 -4.94
N LEU A 258 17.95 27.61 -3.71
CA LEU A 258 16.72 27.06 -3.14
C LEU A 258 15.64 28.13 -3.02
N ARG A 259 15.99 29.34 -2.56
CA ARG A 259 15.01 30.44 -2.46
C ARG A 259 14.44 30.83 -3.82
N GLY A 260 15.30 30.99 -4.84
CA GLY A 260 14.88 31.30 -6.20
C GLY A 260 13.97 30.22 -6.79
N MET A 261 14.34 28.94 -6.65
CA MET A 261 13.53 27.79 -7.07
C MET A 261 12.15 27.78 -6.41
N VAL A 262 12.10 27.97 -5.09
CA VAL A 262 10.87 28.01 -4.29
C VAL A 262 10.00 29.22 -4.66
N GLU A 263 10.58 30.40 -4.92
CA GLU A 263 9.86 31.59 -5.37
C GLU A 263 9.32 31.47 -6.81
N VAL A 264 10.09 30.91 -7.74
CA VAL A 264 9.66 30.70 -9.13
C VAL A 264 8.53 29.68 -9.18
N GLY A 265 8.68 28.54 -8.52
CA GLY A 265 7.64 27.52 -8.45
C GLY A 265 6.34 28.06 -7.84
N GLN A 266 6.42 28.95 -6.84
CA GLN A 266 5.24 29.61 -6.26
C GLN A 266 4.48 30.53 -7.23
N ARG A 267 5.17 31.10 -8.22
CA ARG A 267 4.54 31.94 -9.26
C ARG A 267 3.95 31.11 -10.39
N LEU A 268 4.60 30.01 -10.76
CA LEU A 268 4.13 29.08 -11.80
C LEU A 268 2.94 28.22 -11.33
N PHE A 269 2.96 27.79 -10.06
CA PHE A 269 2.02 26.79 -9.55
C PHE A 269 0.52 27.05 -9.84
N PRO A 270 -0.03 28.26 -9.64
CA PRO A 270 -1.46 28.48 -9.88
C PRO A 270 -1.86 28.24 -11.34
N GLN A 271 -1.03 28.67 -12.30
CA GLN A 271 -1.29 28.54 -13.74
C GLN A 271 -1.18 27.08 -14.18
N VAL A 272 -0.08 26.40 -13.80
CA VAL A 272 0.15 24.99 -14.13
C VAL A 272 -0.89 24.08 -13.50
N TYR A 273 -1.38 24.39 -12.29
CA TYR A 273 -2.48 23.66 -11.68
C TYR A 273 -3.81 23.86 -12.42
N GLU A 274 -4.16 25.08 -12.83
CA GLU A 274 -5.39 25.37 -13.56
C GLU A 274 -5.40 24.72 -14.96
N GLU A 275 -4.27 24.77 -15.68
CA GLU A 275 -4.08 24.17 -17.01
C GLU A 275 -4.20 22.64 -16.97
N LEU A 276 -3.55 21.99 -16.01
CA LEU A 276 -3.50 20.52 -15.94
C LEU A 276 -4.74 19.88 -15.29
N LEU A 277 -5.50 20.63 -14.47
CA LEU A 277 -6.62 20.08 -13.68
C LEU A 277 -7.63 19.23 -14.49
N PRO A 278 -8.04 19.57 -15.73
CA PRO A 278 -8.96 18.75 -16.52
C PRO A 278 -8.39 17.36 -16.86
N GLN A 279 -7.11 17.28 -17.23
CA GLN A 279 -6.42 16.01 -17.50
C GLN A 279 -6.19 15.22 -16.21
N LEU A 280 -5.74 15.90 -15.15
CA LEU A 280 -5.44 15.27 -13.86
C LEU A 280 -6.70 14.72 -13.19
N ALA A 281 -7.83 15.43 -13.22
CA ALA A 281 -9.10 14.93 -12.67
C ALA A 281 -9.54 13.61 -13.32
N HIS A 282 -9.33 13.49 -14.63
CA HIS A 282 -9.60 12.28 -15.40
C HIS A 282 -8.65 11.12 -15.00
N TYR A 283 -7.33 11.35 -15.01
CA TYR A 283 -6.33 10.37 -14.57
C TYR A 283 -6.57 9.91 -13.11
N ILE A 284 -6.89 10.83 -12.20
CA ILE A 284 -7.11 10.54 -10.78
C ILE A 284 -8.35 9.68 -10.55
N GLN A 285 -9.42 9.89 -11.32
CA GLN A 285 -10.57 8.98 -11.28
C GLN A 285 -10.15 7.57 -11.70
N LEU A 286 -9.44 7.44 -12.83
CA LEU A 286 -8.99 6.15 -13.36
C LEU A 286 -8.04 5.42 -12.40
N VAL A 287 -7.07 6.10 -11.80
CA VAL A 287 -6.11 5.46 -10.88
C VAL A 287 -6.79 5.01 -9.58
N ASN A 288 -7.78 5.75 -9.08
CA ASN A 288 -8.56 5.33 -7.91
C ASN A 288 -9.47 4.13 -8.23
N ASP A 289 -10.18 4.17 -9.38
CA ASP A 289 -10.99 3.04 -9.87
C ASP A 289 -10.12 1.77 -10.07
N LEU A 290 -8.91 1.91 -10.61
CA LEU A 290 -7.96 0.81 -10.83
C LEU A 290 -7.33 0.28 -9.54
N LEU A 291 -6.95 1.13 -8.58
CA LEU A 291 -6.42 0.69 -7.29
C LEU A 291 -7.49 -0.07 -6.48
N GLN A 292 -8.74 0.39 -6.51
CA GLN A 292 -9.87 -0.34 -5.94
C GLN A 292 -10.13 -1.68 -6.65
N ALA A 293 -10.02 -1.73 -7.98
CA ALA A 293 -10.16 -2.96 -8.76
C ALA A 293 -9.03 -3.97 -8.47
N ALA A 294 -7.78 -3.52 -8.41
CA ALA A 294 -6.59 -4.34 -8.14
C ALA A 294 -6.55 -4.90 -6.71
N SER A 295 -7.22 -4.22 -5.77
CA SER A 295 -7.30 -4.65 -4.36
C SER A 295 -8.02 -5.99 -4.15
N TRP A 296 -8.75 -6.50 -5.14
CA TRP A 296 -9.40 -7.83 -5.09
C TRP A 296 -8.46 -9.01 -5.43
N LEU A 297 -7.27 -8.75 -5.98
CA LEU A 297 -6.34 -9.78 -6.44
C LEU A 297 -5.41 -10.33 -5.32
N GLY A 298 -5.62 -9.93 -4.07
CA GLY A 298 -4.67 -10.10 -2.97
C GLY A 298 -4.95 -11.22 -1.95
N ARG A 299 -5.70 -12.28 -2.27
CA ARG A 299 -6.00 -13.37 -1.31
C ARG A 299 -4.84 -14.39 -1.20
N GLY A 300 -3.76 -13.98 -0.56
CA GLY A 300 -2.63 -14.87 -0.17
C GLY A 300 -2.60 -15.25 1.32
N SER A 301 -3.22 -14.44 2.19
CA SER A 301 -3.25 -14.68 3.65
C SER A 301 -4.52 -15.41 4.08
N THR A 302 -4.37 -16.39 4.96
CA THR A 302 -5.46 -17.16 5.60
C THR A 302 -5.96 -16.53 6.90
N SER A 303 -5.47 -15.33 7.28
CA SER A 303 -5.97 -14.60 8.44
C SER A 303 -7.42 -14.16 8.25
N LEU A 304 -8.32 -14.62 9.13
CA LEU A 304 -9.73 -14.22 9.12
C LEU A 304 -9.97 -12.75 9.55
N ALA A 305 -8.91 -12.01 9.91
CA ALA A 305 -8.98 -10.56 10.12
C ALA A 305 -8.82 -9.76 8.82
N ALA A 306 -7.99 -10.23 7.88
CA ALA A 306 -7.51 -9.47 6.72
C ALA A 306 -8.54 -9.32 5.56
N GLY A 307 -9.79 -9.00 5.91
CA GLY A 307 -10.91 -8.90 4.97
C GLY A 307 -10.95 -7.59 4.16
N GLU A 308 -10.41 -6.50 4.71
CA GLU A 308 -10.53 -5.15 4.14
C GLU A 308 -9.21 -4.38 4.03
N ASP A 309 -8.15 -4.79 4.73
CA ASP A 309 -7.04 -3.91 5.16
C ASP A 309 -5.92 -3.69 4.13
N ASN A 310 -5.88 -4.47 3.04
CA ASN A 310 -4.93 -4.28 1.91
C ASN A 310 -5.61 -3.62 0.69
N ARG A 311 -6.63 -2.78 0.93
CA ARG A 311 -7.30 -1.99 -0.11
C ARG A 311 -6.71 -0.59 -0.18
N ILE A 312 -5.83 -0.33 -1.16
CA ILE A 312 -5.35 1.03 -1.43
C ILE A 312 -6.51 1.79 -2.09
N ALA A 313 -7.26 2.56 -1.29
CA ALA A 313 -8.39 3.37 -1.77
C ALA A 313 -8.16 4.84 -1.44
N LEU A 314 -8.29 5.73 -2.42
CA LEU A 314 -8.08 7.16 -2.21
C LEU A 314 -9.41 7.81 -1.79
N SER A 315 -9.42 8.49 -0.63
CA SER A 315 -10.56 9.28 -0.16
C SER A 315 -10.92 10.39 -1.16
N PRO A 316 -12.16 10.92 -1.17
CA PRO A 316 -12.50 12.06 -2.02
C PRO A 316 -11.63 13.30 -1.76
N ARG A 317 -11.19 13.50 -0.50
CA ARG A 317 -10.21 14.53 -0.14
C ARG A 317 -8.84 14.22 -0.77
N ARG A 318 -8.38 12.98 -0.66
CA ARG A 318 -7.12 12.48 -1.22
C ARG A 318 -7.05 12.64 -2.74
N ALA A 319 -8.14 12.37 -3.44
CA ALA A 319 -8.24 12.61 -4.88
C ALA A 319 -8.04 14.09 -5.24
N GLY A 320 -8.70 15.00 -4.50
CA GLY A 320 -8.51 16.46 -4.69
C GLY A 320 -7.08 16.93 -4.37
N MET A 321 -6.47 16.41 -3.29
CA MET A 321 -5.07 16.72 -2.96
C MET A 321 -4.10 16.13 -3.97
N LEU A 322 -4.36 14.95 -4.54
CA LEU A 322 -3.50 14.34 -5.54
C LEU A 322 -3.36 15.21 -6.81
N ALA A 323 -4.43 15.87 -7.27
CA ALA A 323 -4.34 16.80 -8.41
C ALA A 323 -3.37 17.95 -8.12
N ARG A 324 -3.47 18.53 -6.93
CA ARG A 324 -2.60 19.60 -6.44
C ARG A 324 -1.15 19.12 -6.25
N ASN A 325 -0.96 17.89 -5.75
CA ASN A 325 0.35 17.27 -5.58
C ASN A 325 1.05 17.01 -6.92
N ILE A 326 0.32 16.52 -7.94
CA ILE A 326 0.89 16.26 -9.26
C ILE A 326 1.35 17.56 -9.92
N ALA A 327 0.51 18.60 -9.93
CA ALA A 327 0.91 19.91 -10.44
C ALA A 327 2.10 20.50 -9.67
N ALA A 328 2.15 20.33 -8.35
CA ALA A 328 3.27 20.81 -7.52
C ALA A 328 4.59 20.05 -7.79
N VAL A 329 4.54 18.74 -7.98
CA VAL A 329 5.70 17.92 -8.39
C VAL A 329 6.13 18.28 -9.81
N HIS A 330 5.20 18.48 -10.74
CA HIS A 330 5.54 18.92 -12.09
C HIS A 330 6.23 20.29 -12.09
N VAL A 331 5.72 21.26 -11.33
CA VAL A 331 6.34 22.58 -11.16
C VAL A 331 7.72 22.49 -10.50
N ALA A 332 7.92 21.56 -9.56
CA ALA A 332 9.24 21.29 -9.00
C ALA A 332 10.19 20.72 -10.07
N SER A 333 9.73 19.82 -10.93
CA SER A 333 10.49 19.31 -12.08
C SER A 333 10.80 20.42 -13.09
N MET A 334 9.85 21.31 -13.43
CA MET A 334 10.07 22.47 -14.32
C MET A 334 11.11 23.48 -13.81
N VAL A 335 11.49 23.38 -12.53
CA VAL A 335 12.46 24.25 -11.86
C VAL A 335 13.81 23.54 -11.66
N LEU A 336 13.89 22.23 -11.95
CA LEU A 336 15.08 21.39 -11.82
C LEU A 336 15.56 20.79 -13.17
N ASP A 337 14.64 20.59 -14.11
CA ASP A 337 14.83 19.85 -15.36
C ASP A 337 14.39 20.70 -16.58
N ASP A 338 15.18 20.70 -17.67
CA ASP A 338 14.89 21.50 -18.88
C ASP A 338 13.63 21.06 -19.65
N SER A 339 13.15 19.83 -19.44
CA SER A 339 12.01 19.24 -20.16
C SER A 339 11.36 18.10 -19.35
N PRO A 340 10.59 18.43 -18.30
CA PRO A 340 9.98 17.42 -17.42
C PRO A 340 8.73 16.79 -18.05
N GLU A 341 8.58 15.47 -17.88
CA GLU A 341 7.36 14.77 -18.29
C GLU A 341 6.29 14.81 -17.19
N ILE A 342 5.05 15.12 -17.58
CA ILE A 342 3.91 15.16 -16.65
C ILE A 342 3.48 13.76 -16.20
N GLU A 343 3.69 12.71 -17.00
CA GLU A 343 3.43 11.31 -16.60
C GLU A 343 4.32 10.91 -15.42
N GLU A 344 5.64 11.11 -15.53
CA GLU A 344 6.60 10.81 -14.46
C GLU A 344 6.35 11.69 -13.22
N SER A 345 5.98 12.97 -13.43
CA SER A 345 5.55 13.86 -12.34
C SER A 345 4.31 13.31 -11.63
N ALA A 346 3.36 12.72 -12.38
CA ALA A 346 2.17 12.08 -11.84
C ALA A 346 2.44 10.74 -11.14
N ARG A 347 3.43 9.97 -11.63
CA ARG A 347 3.91 8.74 -10.99
C ARG A 347 4.53 9.03 -9.62
N LEU A 348 5.45 9.99 -9.58
CA LEU A 348 6.17 10.37 -8.37
C LEU A 348 5.24 11.02 -7.33
N ALA A 349 4.32 11.87 -7.78
CA ALA A 349 3.29 12.43 -6.91
C ALA A 349 2.34 11.36 -6.36
N LEU A 350 1.88 10.40 -7.18
CA LEU A 350 1.05 9.28 -6.68
C LEU A 350 1.79 8.49 -5.60
N HIS A 351 3.03 8.09 -5.89
CA HIS A 351 3.91 7.34 -4.98
C HIS A 351 3.98 7.99 -3.59
N HIS A 352 4.18 9.31 -3.56
CA HIS A 352 4.29 10.10 -2.32
C HIS A 352 2.99 10.72 -1.84
N SER A 353 1.83 10.27 -2.32
CA SER A 353 0.51 10.71 -1.85
C SER A 353 -0.24 9.65 -1.05
N ILE A 354 0.28 8.42 -0.89
CA ILE A 354 -0.46 7.31 -0.28
C ILE A 354 -0.38 7.36 1.27
N PRO A 355 -1.49 7.62 2.00
CA PRO A 355 -1.44 7.78 3.46
C PRO A 355 -1.22 6.45 4.21
N HIS A 356 -1.69 5.33 3.63
CA HIS A 356 -1.59 3.95 4.11
C HIS A 356 -0.21 3.55 4.70
N ARG A 357 0.91 4.09 4.19
CA ARG A 357 2.26 3.82 4.72
C ARG A 357 2.47 4.33 6.16
N ALA A 358 1.72 5.36 6.58
CA ALA A 358 1.68 5.84 7.96
C ALA A 358 0.70 5.04 8.85
N GLU A 359 -0.20 4.26 8.23
CA GLU A 359 -1.31 3.53 8.86
C GLU A 359 -0.96 2.05 9.14
N GLY A 360 0.29 1.61 8.88
CA GLY A 360 0.73 0.22 9.06
C GLY A 360 0.57 -0.67 7.83
N VAL A 361 -0.10 -0.18 6.77
CA VAL A 361 -0.47 -0.98 5.60
C VAL A 361 0.67 -1.03 4.59
N VAL A 362 1.12 -2.25 4.26
CA VAL A 362 2.16 -2.51 3.26
C VAL A 362 1.68 -2.14 1.86
N VAL A 363 2.18 -1.03 1.33
CA VAL A 363 1.86 -0.54 -0.03
C VAL A 363 2.74 -1.25 -1.06
N SER A 364 2.11 -1.86 -2.06
CA SER A 364 2.82 -2.62 -3.09
C SER A 364 3.16 -1.75 -4.30
N GLU A 365 4.46 -1.53 -4.51
CA GLU A 365 4.97 -0.70 -5.61
C GLU A 365 4.64 -1.23 -7.01
N LEU A 366 4.55 -2.56 -7.16
CA LEU A 366 4.08 -3.16 -8.40
C LEU A 366 2.60 -2.83 -8.67
N LYS A 367 1.75 -2.83 -7.64
CA LYS A 367 0.34 -2.41 -7.77
C LYS A 367 0.25 -0.92 -8.13
N LEU A 368 0.96 -0.04 -7.41
CA LEU A 368 0.97 1.40 -7.70
C LEU A 368 1.45 1.71 -9.12
N THR A 369 2.60 1.16 -9.52
CA THR A 369 3.21 1.41 -10.84
C THR A 369 2.32 0.89 -11.98
N THR A 370 1.70 -0.28 -11.81
CA THR A 370 0.78 -0.85 -12.80
C THR A 370 -0.51 -0.03 -12.91
N ALA A 371 -1.10 0.36 -11.77
CA ALA A 371 -2.31 1.20 -11.75
C ALA A 371 -2.06 2.59 -12.35
N HIS A 372 -0.90 3.20 -12.08
CA HIS A 372 -0.50 4.47 -12.69
C HIS A 372 -0.41 4.37 -14.22
N ARG A 373 0.38 3.42 -14.75
CA ARG A 373 0.58 3.27 -16.20
C ARG A 373 -0.72 2.99 -16.94
N GLU A 374 -1.57 2.12 -16.40
CA GLU A 374 -2.87 1.81 -17.00
C GLU A 374 -3.84 2.99 -16.85
N ALA A 375 -3.85 3.72 -15.73
CA ALA A 375 -4.65 4.94 -15.58
C ALA A 375 -4.23 6.03 -16.57
N TRP A 376 -2.94 6.17 -16.84
CA TRP A 376 -2.40 7.15 -17.78
C TRP A 376 -2.79 6.79 -19.22
N ARG A 377 -2.50 5.56 -19.65
CA ARG A 377 -2.91 5.01 -20.95
C ARG A 377 -4.43 5.09 -21.19
N LEU A 378 -5.25 4.85 -20.16
CA LEU A 378 -6.71 4.95 -20.25
C LEU A 378 -7.23 6.40 -20.21
N ALA A 379 -6.43 7.37 -19.75
CA ALA A 379 -6.79 8.78 -19.76
C ALA A 379 -6.73 9.39 -21.17
N GLU A 380 -5.93 8.82 -22.06
CA GLU A 380 -5.88 9.18 -23.49
C GLU A 380 -7.08 8.62 -24.28
N LEU A 381 -7.81 7.65 -23.72
CA LEU A 381 -8.93 6.98 -24.41
C LEU A 381 -10.29 7.67 -24.19
N PRO A 382 -11.18 7.67 -25.21
CA PRO A 382 -12.55 8.19 -25.09
C PRO A 382 -13.33 7.62 -23.90
N ALA A 383 -14.21 8.42 -23.32
CA ALA A 383 -14.97 8.04 -22.11
C ALA A 383 -15.93 6.83 -22.29
N LEU A 384 -16.23 6.45 -23.53
CA LEU A 384 -17.05 5.27 -23.88
C LEU A 384 -16.22 4.14 -24.49
N ASP A 385 -14.88 4.20 -24.42
CA ASP A 385 -14.01 3.13 -24.89
C ASP A 385 -14.24 1.82 -24.11
N SER A 386 -14.24 0.70 -24.83
CA SER A 386 -14.49 -0.63 -24.25
C SER A 386 -13.42 -1.08 -23.26
N SER A 387 -12.15 -0.79 -23.53
CA SER A 387 -11.01 -1.16 -22.69
C SER A 387 -11.09 -0.42 -21.36
N ARG A 388 -11.35 0.89 -21.41
CA ARG A 388 -11.57 1.74 -20.25
C ARG A 388 -12.75 1.25 -19.39
N LEU A 389 -13.88 0.94 -20.02
CA LEU A 389 -15.08 0.44 -19.33
C LEU A 389 -14.90 -0.96 -18.73
N LEU A 390 -13.96 -1.76 -19.24
CA LEU A 390 -13.61 -3.07 -18.67
C LEU A 390 -12.66 -2.92 -17.47
N ALA A 391 -11.57 -2.17 -17.64
CA ALA A 391 -10.55 -2.00 -16.61
C ALA A 391 -11.11 -1.36 -15.32
N THR A 392 -12.05 -0.41 -15.46
CA THR A 392 -12.70 0.29 -14.34
C THR A 392 -13.92 -0.42 -13.74
N GLU A 393 -14.39 -1.55 -14.30
CA GLU A 393 -15.53 -2.28 -13.71
C GLU A 393 -15.07 -3.14 -12.53
N ALA A 394 -15.36 -2.68 -11.31
CA ALA A 394 -14.98 -3.32 -10.07
C ALA A 394 -15.69 -4.66 -9.78
N ASP A 395 -16.89 -4.94 -10.32
CA ASP A 395 -17.55 -6.25 -10.15
C ASP A 395 -17.00 -7.26 -11.18
N PRO A 396 -16.22 -8.28 -10.77
CA PRO A 396 -15.61 -9.24 -11.71
C PRO A 396 -16.64 -10.04 -12.52
N VAL A 397 -17.82 -10.29 -11.94
CA VAL A 397 -18.92 -10.96 -12.65
C VAL A 397 -19.42 -10.05 -13.78
N ARG A 398 -19.58 -8.76 -13.52
CA ARG A 398 -20.01 -7.78 -14.54
C ARG A 398 -18.91 -7.50 -15.56
N ARG A 399 -17.64 -7.41 -15.15
CA ARG A 399 -16.47 -7.25 -16.04
C ARG A 399 -16.39 -8.40 -17.05
N THR A 400 -16.43 -9.65 -16.58
CA THR A 400 -16.49 -10.85 -17.43
C THR A 400 -17.67 -10.80 -18.40
N ARG A 401 -18.87 -10.41 -17.92
CA ARG A 401 -20.07 -10.32 -18.76
C ARG A 401 -20.02 -9.18 -19.78
N MET A 402 -19.32 -8.08 -19.49
CA MET A 402 -19.07 -7.01 -20.45
C MET A 402 -18.07 -7.46 -21.52
N ALA A 403 -16.95 -8.08 -21.13
CA ALA A 403 -15.94 -8.60 -22.05
C ALA A 403 -16.52 -9.68 -22.99
N ALA A 404 -17.36 -10.56 -22.46
CA ALA A 404 -18.07 -11.57 -23.24
C ALA A 404 -19.02 -10.97 -24.31
N ASN A 405 -19.63 -9.80 -24.06
CA ASN A 405 -20.54 -9.17 -25.03
C ASN A 405 -19.82 -8.29 -26.06
N LEU A 406 -18.57 -7.89 -25.80
CA LEU A 406 -17.77 -7.11 -26.74
C LEU A 406 -17.29 -7.98 -27.91
N LYS A 407 -17.52 -7.48 -29.13
CA LYS A 407 -17.05 -8.07 -30.39
C LYS A 407 -15.83 -7.26 -30.87
N GLY A 408 -14.67 -7.90 -30.95
CA GLY A 408 -13.39 -7.25 -31.27
C GLY A 408 -12.37 -7.25 -30.13
N LEU A 409 -12.75 -7.66 -28.91
CA LEU A 409 -11.81 -7.87 -27.81
C LEU A 409 -10.85 -9.02 -28.14
N GLU A 410 -9.55 -8.82 -27.88
CA GLU A 410 -8.52 -9.77 -28.30
C GLU A 410 -8.57 -11.09 -27.52
N LYS A 411 -8.09 -12.18 -28.13
CA LYS A 411 -8.20 -13.53 -27.54
C LYS A 411 -7.46 -13.63 -26.20
N ASN A 412 -6.29 -13.00 -26.11
CA ASN A 412 -5.48 -12.98 -24.88
C ASN A 412 -6.08 -12.05 -23.81
N GLU A 413 -6.60 -10.89 -24.23
CA GLU A 413 -7.24 -9.90 -23.35
C GLU A 413 -8.50 -10.45 -22.68
N LEU A 414 -9.40 -11.07 -23.45
CA LEU A 414 -10.58 -11.76 -22.91
C LEU A 414 -10.17 -12.87 -21.93
N SER A 415 -9.07 -13.57 -22.22
CA SER A 415 -8.59 -14.67 -21.37
C SER A 415 -8.02 -14.17 -20.04
N SER A 416 -7.27 -13.06 -20.03
CA SER A 416 -6.85 -12.43 -18.77
C SER A 416 -8.07 -11.99 -17.97
N ILE A 417 -8.96 -11.19 -18.57
CA ILE A 417 -10.13 -10.64 -17.87
C ILE A 417 -10.99 -11.75 -17.23
N VAL A 418 -11.18 -12.88 -17.91
CA VAL A 418 -11.92 -14.03 -17.36
C VAL A 418 -11.12 -14.73 -16.25
N ALA A 419 -9.83 -14.99 -16.43
CA ALA A 419 -8.97 -15.60 -15.41
C ALA A 419 -8.89 -14.73 -14.13
N ASP A 420 -8.61 -13.45 -14.28
CA ASP A 420 -8.51 -12.46 -13.20
C ASP A 420 -9.85 -12.32 -12.46
N SER A 421 -10.96 -12.27 -13.20
CA SER A 421 -12.31 -12.19 -12.63
C SER A 421 -12.66 -13.45 -11.82
N ILE A 422 -12.29 -14.64 -12.31
CA ILE A 422 -12.51 -15.90 -11.59
C ILE A 422 -11.60 -15.94 -10.35
N ALA A 423 -10.31 -15.66 -10.47
CA ALA A 423 -9.35 -15.70 -9.36
C ALA A 423 -9.72 -14.75 -8.21
N SER A 424 -10.28 -13.57 -8.52
CA SER A 424 -10.72 -12.58 -7.52
C SER A 424 -11.93 -13.03 -6.66
N LEU A 425 -12.69 -14.03 -7.11
CA LEU A 425 -13.86 -14.55 -6.39
C LEU A 425 -13.46 -15.63 -5.38
N PRO A 426 -14.13 -15.70 -4.21
CA PRO A 426 -13.92 -16.81 -3.28
C PRO A 426 -14.55 -18.12 -3.80
N PRO A 427 -14.19 -19.29 -3.22
CA PRO A 427 -14.81 -20.59 -3.51
C PRO A 427 -16.33 -20.56 -3.60
N GLY A 428 -16.90 -21.46 -4.40
CA GLY A 428 -18.29 -21.38 -4.90
C GLY A 428 -18.52 -20.27 -5.95
N GLY A 429 -18.05 -19.05 -5.72
CA GLY A 429 -18.18 -17.93 -6.65
C GLY A 429 -17.37 -18.14 -7.93
N GLN A 430 -16.14 -18.64 -7.80
CA GLN A 430 -15.30 -19.07 -8.93
C GLN A 430 -16.04 -20.05 -9.86
N HIS A 431 -16.55 -21.12 -9.25
CA HIS A 431 -17.32 -22.19 -9.90
C HIS A 431 -18.59 -21.67 -10.58
N ALA A 432 -19.31 -20.75 -9.94
CA ALA A 432 -20.51 -20.11 -10.49
C ALA A 432 -20.22 -19.23 -11.72
N LEU A 433 -19.11 -18.50 -11.72
CA LEU A 433 -18.69 -17.68 -12.86
C LEU A 433 -18.14 -18.56 -14.00
N ALA A 434 -17.32 -19.56 -13.68
CA ALA A 434 -16.82 -20.55 -14.63
C ALA A 434 -17.95 -21.32 -15.32
N THR A 435 -18.97 -21.74 -14.56
CA THR A 435 -20.19 -22.36 -15.11
C THR A 435 -20.89 -21.39 -16.07
N TRP A 436 -21.02 -20.10 -15.73
CA TRP A 436 -21.61 -19.11 -16.64
C TRP A 436 -20.79 -18.90 -17.92
N VAL A 437 -19.45 -18.93 -17.85
CA VAL A 437 -18.53 -18.84 -18.99
C VAL A 437 -18.70 -20.02 -19.96
N LEU A 438 -19.01 -21.22 -19.45
CA LEU A 438 -19.37 -22.38 -20.26
C LEU A 438 -20.81 -22.27 -20.81
N ASP A 439 -21.80 -22.01 -19.94
CA ASP A 439 -23.24 -21.88 -20.27
C ASP A 439 -23.49 -20.91 -21.44
N ASN A 440 -22.65 -19.88 -21.59
CA ASN A 440 -22.81 -18.79 -22.56
C ASN A 440 -21.81 -18.89 -23.74
N GLY A 441 -21.10 -20.01 -23.88
CA GLY A 441 -20.16 -20.27 -24.99
C GLY A 441 -18.89 -19.41 -24.97
N VAL A 442 -18.65 -18.63 -23.91
CA VAL A 442 -17.52 -17.71 -23.79
C VAL A 442 -16.19 -18.48 -23.79
N ALA A 443 -16.16 -19.69 -23.20
CA ALA A 443 -15.01 -20.59 -23.20
C ALA A 443 -14.39 -20.82 -24.59
N GLY A 444 -15.20 -20.88 -25.65
CA GLY A 444 -14.71 -21.07 -27.04
C GLY A 444 -13.88 -19.90 -27.59
N ARG A 445 -13.93 -18.73 -26.94
CA ARG A 445 -13.14 -17.55 -27.29
C ARG A 445 -11.85 -17.41 -26.46
N LEU A 446 -11.62 -18.27 -25.46
CA LEU A 446 -10.48 -18.17 -24.55
C LEU A 446 -9.25 -18.93 -25.08
N VAL A 447 -8.07 -18.58 -24.56
CA VAL A 447 -6.85 -19.39 -24.67
C VAL A 447 -7.08 -20.73 -23.98
N ALA A 448 -6.56 -21.82 -24.56
CA ALA A 448 -6.88 -23.19 -24.16
C ALA A 448 -6.72 -23.45 -22.66
N ALA A 449 -5.62 -23.00 -22.05
CA ALA A 449 -5.37 -23.16 -20.61
C ALA A 449 -6.42 -22.47 -19.72
N VAL A 450 -6.93 -21.30 -20.11
CA VAL A 450 -7.99 -20.59 -19.37
C VAL A 450 -9.35 -21.24 -19.61
N ALA A 451 -9.62 -21.73 -20.82
CA ALA A 451 -10.82 -22.52 -21.11
C ALA A 451 -10.84 -23.83 -20.29
N GLU A 452 -9.70 -24.51 -20.17
CA GLU A 452 -9.52 -25.73 -19.38
C GLU A 452 -9.67 -25.47 -17.87
N GLN A 453 -9.08 -24.38 -17.35
CA GLN A 453 -9.28 -23.93 -15.97
C GLN A 453 -10.76 -23.62 -15.67
N CYS A 454 -11.46 -22.94 -16.59
CA CYS A 454 -12.89 -22.70 -16.49
C CYS A 454 -13.69 -24.02 -16.51
N ALA A 455 -13.31 -24.97 -17.38
CA ALA A 455 -13.98 -26.26 -17.48
C ALA A 455 -13.78 -27.10 -16.21
N ALA A 456 -12.58 -27.11 -15.61
CA ALA A 456 -12.29 -27.81 -14.36
C ALA A 456 -13.13 -27.25 -13.18
N LEU A 457 -13.19 -25.92 -13.04
CA LEU A 457 -14.02 -25.25 -12.03
C LEU A 457 -15.52 -25.46 -12.26
N ALA A 458 -15.99 -25.45 -13.51
CA ALA A 458 -17.38 -25.71 -13.83
C ALA A 458 -17.75 -27.20 -13.61
N ALA A 459 -16.82 -28.13 -13.87
CA ALA A 459 -17.05 -29.57 -13.73
C ALA A 459 -17.42 -29.97 -12.30
N ALA A 460 -16.91 -29.30 -11.26
CA ALA A 460 -17.30 -29.55 -9.87
C ALA A 460 -18.80 -29.33 -9.61
N ALA A 461 -19.46 -28.43 -10.35
CA ALA A 461 -20.90 -28.17 -10.24
C ALA A 461 -21.72 -28.91 -11.33
N LEU A 462 -21.15 -29.11 -12.52
CA LEU A 462 -21.83 -29.76 -13.65
C LEU A 462 -21.81 -31.30 -13.58
N VAL A 463 -20.77 -31.90 -13.00
CA VAL A 463 -20.60 -33.36 -12.89
C VAL A 463 -20.99 -33.81 -11.50
N SER A 464 -21.88 -34.80 -11.40
CA SER A 464 -22.25 -35.38 -10.12
C SER A 464 -21.16 -36.33 -9.61
N LYS A 465 -20.85 -36.23 -8.32
CA LYS A 465 -19.94 -37.13 -7.59
C LYS A 465 -20.69 -37.79 -6.45
N GLY A 466 -20.34 -39.03 -6.14
CA GLY A 466 -20.73 -39.70 -4.90
C GLY A 466 -19.62 -39.61 -3.85
N ALA A 467 -19.98 -39.85 -2.60
CA ALA A 467 -19.05 -40.04 -1.49
C ALA A 467 -19.45 -41.30 -0.71
N ASP A 468 -18.48 -42.17 -0.44
CA ASP A 468 -18.61 -43.32 0.48
C ASP A 468 -17.33 -43.35 1.33
N GLU A 469 -17.44 -42.93 2.59
CA GLU A 469 -16.30 -42.72 3.49
C GLU A 469 -16.62 -43.25 4.90
N ARG A 470 -15.72 -44.06 5.47
CA ARG A 470 -15.89 -44.64 6.82
C ARG A 470 -15.33 -43.72 7.89
N VAL A 471 -16.12 -42.73 8.26
CA VAL A 471 -15.79 -41.72 9.28
C VAL A 471 -16.13 -42.16 10.71
N HIS A 472 -15.33 -41.74 11.69
CA HIS A 472 -15.69 -41.89 13.10
C HIS A 472 -16.87 -40.98 13.48
N ALA A 473 -17.83 -41.48 14.25
CA ALA A 473 -18.95 -40.68 14.74
C ALA A 473 -18.46 -39.55 15.66
N ARG A 474 -19.00 -38.34 15.48
CA ARG A 474 -18.57 -37.08 16.13
C ARG A 474 -17.13 -36.66 15.79
N SER A 475 -16.59 -37.10 14.65
CA SER A 475 -15.44 -36.45 14.02
C SER A 475 -15.90 -35.21 13.25
N THR A 476 -15.01 -34.23 13.06
CA THR A 476 -15.26 -33.01 12.27
C THR A 476 -15.85 -33.35 10.90
N ARG A 477 -15.34 -34.40 10.24
CA ARG A 477 -15.80 -34.90 8.94
C ARG A 477 -17.23 -35.43 8.97
N HIS A 478 -17.58 -36.21 10.00
CA HIS A 478 -18.95 -36.73 10.21
C HIS A 478 -19.95 -35.61 10.53
N ASP A 479 -19.56 -34.62 11.33
CA ASP A 479 -20.45 -33.53 11.70
C ASP A 479 -20.61 -32.52 10.54
N LEU A 480 -19.54 -32.23 9.80
CA LEU A 480 -19.57 -31.51 8.52
C LEU A 480 -20.51 -32.19 7.50
N TRP A 481 -20.43 -33.53 7.36
CA TRP A 481 -21.34 -34.27 6.48
C TRP A 481 -22.82 -34.11 6.91
N LYS A 482 -23.11 -34.11 8.21
CA LYS A 482 -24.46 -33.84 8.73
C LYS A 482 -24.91 -32.40 8.49
N TYR A 483 -24.00 -31.43 8.61
CA TYR A 483 -24.27 -30.03 8.30
C TYR A 483 -24.60 -29.83 6.81
N LEU A 484 -23.75 -30.35 5.94
CA LEU A 484 -23.91 -30.33 4.49
C LEU A 484 -25.23 -31.00 4.07
N THR A 485 -25.53 -32.20 4.59
CA THR A 485 -26.79 -32.91 4.33
C THR A 485 -28.02 -32.08 4.76
N ARG A 486 -27.94 -31.39 5.91
CA ARG A 486 -29.00 -30.51 6.42
C ARG A 486 -29.20 -29.28 5.51
N GLN A 487 -28.12 -28.63 5.08
CA GLN A 487 -28.18 -27.47 4.18
C GLN A 487 -28.73 -27.84 2.80
N LEU A 488 -28.32 -28.99 2.23
CA LEU A 488 -28.85 -29.49 0.96
C LEU A 488 -30.33 -29.88 1.08
N GLY A 489 -30.75 -30.51 2.18
CA GLY A 489 -32.17 -30.81 2.46
C GLY A 489 -33.06 -29.57 2.63
N GLY A 490 -32.47 -28.39 2.87
CA GLY A 490 -33.16 -27.10 2.89
C GLY A 490 -33.27 -26.40 1.53
N LEU A 491 -32.78 -27.01 0.43
CA LEU A 491 -32.83 -26.40 -0.90
C LEU A 491 -34.19 -26.62 -1.59
N PRO A 492 -34.71 -25.61 -2.33
CA PRO A 492 -35.94 -25.76 -3.08
C PRO A 492 -35.76 -26.72 -4.27
N GLU A 493 -36.46 -27.85 -4.24
CA GLU A 493 -36.39 -28.93 -5.26
C GLU A 493 -36.59 -28.42 -6.70
N LYS A 494 -37.48 -27.44 -6.88
CA LYS A 494 -37.86 -26.90 -8.20
C LYS A 494 -36.87 -25.85 -8.76
N SER A 495 -35.77 -25.56 -8.06
CA SER A 495 -34.75 -24.63 -8.53
C SER A 495 -33.71 -25.32 -9.42
N LYS A 496 -33.47 -24.76 -10.61
CA LYS A 496 -32.43 -25.23 -11.54
C LYS A 496 -31.00 -25.13 -10.98
N ASP A 497 -30.79 -24.31 -9.95
CA ASP A 497 -29.49 -24.17 -9.28
C ASP A 497 -29.27 -25.21 -8.17
N THR A 498 -30.32 -25.90 -7.71
CA THR A 498 -30.21 -26.90 -6.62
C THR A 498 -29.31 -28.08 -7.01
N PRO A 499 -29.46 -28.74 -8.18
CA PRO A 499 -28.56 -29.83 -8.57
C PRO A 499 -27.09 -29.40 -8.71
N LEU A 500 -26.85 -28.19 -9.24
CA LEU A 500 -25.50 -27.64 -9.42
C LEU A 500 -24.80 -27.38 -8.08
N LEU A 501 -25.54 -26.82 -7.13
CA LEU A 501 -25.04 -26.52 -5.78
C LEU A 501 -24.84 -27.80 -4.94
N THR A 502 -25.69 -28.81 -5.12
CA THR A 502 -25.49 -30.16 -4.57
C THR A 502 -24.21 -30.80 -5.10
N ASN A 503 -24.03 -30.87 -6.42
CA ASN A 503 -22.82 -31.42 -7.04
C ASN A 503 -21.56 -30.70 -6.54
N LEU A 504 -21.59 -29.37 -6.50
CA LEU A 504 -20.47 -28.55 -6.05
C LEU A 504 -20.07 -28.85 -4.60
N LEU A 505 -21.03 -28.83 -3.67
CA LEU A 505 -20.74 -29.07 -2.26
C LEU A 505 -20.25 -30.49 -2.01
N ILE A 506 -20.81 -31.50 -2.70
CA ILE A 506 -20.29 -32.87 -2.63
C ILE A 506 -18.89 -32.97 -3.27
N SER A 507 -18.64 -32.26 -4.38
CA SER A 507 -17.33 -32.25 -5.03
C SER A 507 -16.25 -31.67 -4.13
N LEU A 508 -16.50 -30.52 -3.50
CA LEU A 508 -15.56 -29.85 -2.60
C LEU A 508 -15.40 -30.59 -1.26
N PHE A 509 -16.42 -31.32 -0.81
CA PHE A 509 -16.28 -32.26 0.30
C PHE A 509 -15.33 -33.40 -0.06
N VAL A 510 -15.51 -34.02 -1.24
CA VAL A 510 -14.70 -35.17 -1.71
C VAL A 510 -13.25 -34.79 -2.06
N SER A 511 -12.95 -33.53 -2.39
CA SER A 511 -11.57 -33.02 -2.56
C SER A 511 -10.95 -32.43 -1.29
N ASP A 512 -11.63 -32.53 -0.14
CA ASP A 512 -11.22 -31.99 1.17
C ASP A 512 -11.02 -30.46 1.21
N ASP A 513 -11.58 -29.74 0.23
CA ASP A 513 -11.66 -28.26 0.19
C ASP A 513 -12.67 -27.68 1.21
N LEU A 514 -13.40 -28.54 1.93
CA LEU A 514 -14.31 -28.17 3.02
C LEU A 514 -13.83 -28.82 4.33
N ALA A 515 -13.35 -27.99 5.27
CA ALA A 515 -12.80 -28.46 6.55
C ALA A 515 -13.78 -28.28 7.72
N VAL A 516 -14.55 -27.19 7.74
CA VAL A 516 -15.52 -26.86 8.80
C VAL A 516 -16.86 -26.37 8.26
N GLU A 517 -17.91 -26.38 9.09
CA GLU A 517 -19.27 -25.96 8.70
C GLU A 517 -19.29 -24.57 8.02
N SER A 518 -18.50 -23.62 8.53
CA SER A 518 -18.41 -22.27 7.96
C SER A 518 -17.91 -22.21 6.50
N ASP A 519 -17.21 -23.22 6.01
CA ASP A 519 -16.72 -23.26 4.63
C ASP A 519 -17.86 -23.60 3.65
N VAL A 520 -18.78 -24.47 4.09
CA VAL A 520 -20.04 -24.75 3.37
C VAL A 520 -20.82 -23.45 3.18
N ASP A 521 -20.98 -22.67 4.25
CA ASP A 521 -21.73 -21.41 4.22
C ASP A 521 -21.06 -20.38 3.29
N LYS A 522 -19.74 -20.16 3.40
CA LYS A 522 -18.97 -19.27 2.51
C LYS A 522 -19.16 -19.65 1.03
N VAL A 523 -19.01 -20.94 0.69
CA VAL A 523 -19.19 -21.46 -0.68
C VAL A 523 -20.63 -21.25 -1.17
N PHE A 524 -21.61 -21.54 -0.33
CA PHE A 524 -23.04 -21.46 -0.63
C PHE A 524 -23.52 -20.03 -0.84
N GLU A 525 -23.11 -19.09 0.01
CA GLU A 525 -23.37 -17.66 -0.14
C GLU A 525 -22.68 -17.08 -1.38
N SER A 526 -21.41 -17.45 -1.60
CA SER A 526 -20.60 -17.00 -2.74
C SER A 526 -21.21 -17.46 -4.08
N TRP A 527 -21.56 -18.76 -4.20
CA TRP A 527 -22.29 -19.30 -5.35
C TRP A 527 -23.60 -18.54 -5.59
N ARG A 528 -24.45 -18.42 -4.55
CA ARG A 528 -25.74 -17.69 -4.64
C ARG A 528 -25.56 -16.21 -4.98
N SER A 529 -24.48 -15.56 -4.54
CA SER A 529 -24.14 -14.17 -4.87
C SER A 529 -23.77 -14.02 -6.36
N VAL A 530 -22.91 -14.89 -6.87
CA VAL A 530 -22.44 -14.85 -8.26
C VAL A 530 -23.55 -15.25 -9.24
N ARG A 531 -24.29 -16.35 -9.00
CA ARG A 531 -25.38 -16.78 -9.91
C ARG A 531 -26.46 -15.71 -10.07
N ARG A 532 -26.83 -15.01 -8.99
CA ARG A 532 -27.74 -13.84 -9.04
C ARG A 532 -27.16 -12.70 -9.89
N ARG A 533 -25.88 -12.35 -9.73
CA ARG A 533 -25.20 -11.35 -10.57
C ARG A 533 -25.07 -11.77 -12.04
N CYS A 534 -24.92 -13.06 -12.33
CA CYS A 534 -24.92 -13.60 -13.70
C CYS A 534 -26.30 -13.50 -14.37
N GLN A 535 -27.38 -13.72 -13.62
CA GLN A 535 -28.76 -13.68 -14.13
C GLN A 535 -29.32 -12.25 -14.25
N ALA A 536 -28.82 -11.28 -13.47
CA ALA A 536 -29.25 -9.89 -13.54
C ALA A 536 -28.99 -9.26 -14.93
N ARG A 537 -29.93 -8.48 -15.46
CA ARG A 537 -29.73 -7.73 -16.72
C ARG A 537 -28.56 -6.75 -16.56
N LEU A 538 -27.66 -6.70 -17.54
CA LEU A 538 -26.67 -5.63 -17.64
C LEU A 538 -27.42 -4.30 -17.84
N ARG A 539 -27.44 -3.47 -16.81
CA ARG A 539 -27.86 -2.06 -16.90
C ARG A 539 -26.59 -1.23 -17.13
N ALA A 540 -26.67 -0.21 -17.99
CA ALA A 540 -25.64 0.82 -18.02
C ALA A 540 -25.54 1.47 -16.63
N ARG A 541 -24.32 1.76 -16.14
CA ARG A 541 -24.17 2.71 -15.03
C ARG A 541 -24.76 4.04 -15.51
N SER A 542 -25.70 4.59 -14.77
CA SER A 542 -26.28 5.89 -15.12
C SER A 542 -25.22 6.96 -14.90
N THR A 543 -24.53 7.35 -15.97
CA THR A 543 -23.60 8.49 -16.01
C THR A 543 -24.40 9.78 -15.93
N ARG A 544 -25.02 10.04 -14.76
CA ARG A 544 -25.47 11.37 -14.35
C ARG A 544 -24.25 12.24 -14.06
N SER A 545 -23.50 12.55 -15.12
CA SER A 545 -22.89 13.87 -15.21
C SER A 545 -24.03 14.87 -15.05
N ARG A 546 -24.04 15.56 -13.91
CA ARG A 546 -24.63 16.88 -13.83
C ARG A 546 -23.55 17.83 -14.33
N SER A 547 -23.87 18.52 -15.42
CA SER A 547 -23.19 19.75 -15.87
C SER A 547 -23.12 20.76 -14.74
#